data_AF-A0A1G0CJB4-F1
#
_entry.id   AF-A0A1G0CJB4-F1
#
_cell.length_a   1.000
_cell.length_b   1.000
_cell.length_c   1.000
_cell.angle_alpha   90.00
_cell.angle_beta   90.00
_cell.angle_gamma   90.00
#
_symmetry.space_group_name_H-M   'P 1'
#
loop_
_entity.id
_entity.type
_entity.pdbx_description
1 polymer ?
#
loop_
_entity_poly.entity_id
_entity_poly.type
_entity_poly.pdbx_seq_one_letter_code
_entity_poly.pdbx_strand_id
1 'polypeptide(L)'
;MQLKFRILHFFLVLLFGVLGIIGLVLFEVFGTETPPESILVPKAANWVVRLDASQLAKDETYTLLFETKDDSFFKELKNITDNRLEKRREYGSLAIDFSQPVLAFGVKENNTNYVGFLVKVLDEELFQKNIPKYLNSSQSFAVKNNTGLILSQLPKTSLSNKELKAIAEKFLNNSNTESTKTKGSKAFMSVDLPAKKNKKPAHFDLQHEPHQLSFSGHFTAEKNLKPANYSLKSNALLISTSIIPKGLSDSLNKLLPIGNYQFPELRAVTIDYQGVIVEKVKGGMLILPKINAIFETETPVLMKELFDSIPEDLKYDDHTIQLGYMKYEVVQLDDHTIFIGIDPSSVIRQKQTDLVTIKGSFKPLLVIEGNRLITAFMDVIPGVGAAKKFTNAAKDIHFTASQKGTNVSLKGTINFKDDAYALHELVKLLVALGAVQ
;
A
#
# COMPACT_ATOMS: atom_id res chain seq x y z
N MET A 1 9.01 -14.36 7.93
CA MET A 1 7.59 -14.37 7.53
C MET A 1 6.74 -13.33 8.25
N GLN A 2 6.84 -13.18 9.59
CA GLN A 2 5.96 -12.31 10.38
C GLN A 2 6.06 -10.79 10.10
N LEU A 3 7.22 -10.23 9.72
CA LEU A 3 7.35 -8.79 9.47
C LEU A 3 6.74 -8.36 8.12
N LYS A 4 6.90 -9.19 7.08
CA LYS A 4 6.21 -9.02 5.79
C LYS A 4 4.69 -9.15 5.95
N PHE A 5 4.26 -10.09 6.79
CA PHE A 5 2.86 -10.21 7.19
C PHE A 5 2.37 -8.99 7.97
N ARG A 6 3.19 -8.33 8.80
CA ARG A 6 2.82 -7.14 9.58
C ARG A 6 2.76 -5.85 8.77
N ILE A 7 3.65 -5.65 7.80
CA ILE A 7 3.59 -4.49 6.90
C ILE A 7 2.46 -4.70 5.89
N LEU A 8 2.32 -5.89 5.32
CA LEU A 8 1.17 -6.26 4.50
C LEU A 8 -0.12 -6.20 5.31
N HIS A 9 -0.16 -6.65 6.56
CA HIS A 9 -1.33 -6.49 7.45
C HIS A 9 -1.57 -5.04 7.83
N PHE A 10 -0.56 -4.21 8.04
CA PHE A 10 -0.77 -2.80 8.33
C PHE A 10 -1.32 -2.08 7.10
N PHE A 11 -0.76 -2.35 5.92
CA PHE A 11 -1.26 -1.84 4.64
C PHE A 11 -2.65 -2.39 4.36
N LEU A 12 -2.90 -3.69 4.57
CA LEU A 12 -4.21 -4.33 4.45
C LEU A 12 -5.19 -3.82 5.51
N VAL A 13 -4.81 -3.55 6.75
CA VAL A 13 -5.72 -3.04 7.80
C VAL A 13 -6.04 -1.57 7.55
N LEU A 14 -5.08 -0.78 7.05
CA LEU A 14 -5.31 0.60 6.63
C LEU A 14 -6.19 0.64 5.37
N LEU A 15 -5.89 -0.22 4.39
CA LEU A 15 -6.69 -0.43 3.19
C LEU A 15 -8.09 -0.92 3.62
N PHE A 16 -8.23 -2.03 4.34
CA PHE A 16 -9.50 -2.59 4.82
C PHE A 16 -10.29 -1.64 5.73
N GLY A 17 -9.62 -0.81 6.53
CA GLY A 17 -10.27 0.24 7.33
C GLY A 17 -10.86 1.34 6.45
N VAL A 18 -10.10 1.80 5.46
CA VAL A 18 -10.57 2.76 4.44
C VAL A 18 -11.60 2.11 3.49
N LEU A 19 -11.53 0.79 3.27
CA LEU A 19 -12.40 0.02 2.37
C LEU A 19 -13.75 -0.36 2.98
N GLY A 20 -13.77 -0.68 4.28
CA GLY A 20 -15.01 -0.82 5.04
C GLY A 20 -15.84 0.45 4.96
N ILE A 21 -15.15 1.60 4.93
CA ILE A 21 -15.74 2.93 4.74
C ILE A 21 -16.21 3.11 3.29
N ILE A 22 -15.40 2.85 2.26
CA ILE A 22 -15.82 2.97 0.85
C ILE A 22 -17.07 2.12 0.57
N GLY A 23 -17.15 0.89 1.10
CA GLY A 23 -18.34 0.06 0.96
C GLY A 23 -19.55 0.57 1.76
N LEU A 24 -19.35 1.34 2.84
CA LEU A 24 -20.43 2.03 3.57
C LEU A 24 -20.86 3.33 2.87
N VAL A 25 -19.93 4.00 2.18
CA VAL A 25 -20.08 5.29 1.49
C VAL A 25 -20.93 5.17 0.22
N LEU A 26 -20.79 4.08 -0.54
CA LEU A 26 -21.44 3.92 -1.86
C LEU A 26 -22.99 3.91 -1.83
N PHE A 27 -23.64 4.06 -0.66
CA PHE A 27 -25.10 3.93 -0.50
C PHE A 27 -25.87 5.21 -0.17
N GLU A 28 -25.22 6.34 0.10
CA GLU A 28 -25.92 7.56 0.58
C GLU A 28 -25.56 8.84 -0.20
N VAL A 29 -24.76 8.75 -1.26
CA VAL A 29 -24.23 9.92 -1.97
C VAL A 29 -25.18 10.40 -3.07
N PHE A 30 -26.25 11.07 -2.66
CA PHE A 30 -26.90 12.11 -3.46
C PHE A 30 -27.27 13.28 -2.55
N GLY A 31 -26.27 14.11 -2.25
CA GLY A 31 -26.41 15.37 -1.52
C GLY A 31 -25.82 16.53 -2.31
N THR A 32 -26.46 17.69 -2.22
CA THR A 32 -26.03 18.95 -2.85
C THR A 32 -24.74 19.48 -2.23
N GLU A 33 -23.92 20.13 -3.06
CA GLU A 33 -22.59 20.63 -2.73
C GLU A 33 -22.61 21.74 -1.68
N THR A 34 -22.51 21.36 -0.40
CA THR A 34 -21.97 22.26 0.61
C THR A 34 -20.44 22.09 0.65
N PRO A 35 -19.65 23.18 0.65
CA PRO A 35 -18.21 23.06 0.81
C PRO A 35 -17.92 22.31 2.12
N PRO A 36 -16.98 21.35 2.12
CA PRO A 36 -16.83 20.46 3.24
C PRO A 36 -16.43 21.22 4.49
N GLU A 37 -17.24 21.12 5.55
CA GLU A 37 -16.87 21.66 6.85
C GLU A 37 -15.64 20.92 7.38
N SER A 38 -14.72 21.64 8.00
CA SER A 38 -13.53 21.01 8.58
C SER A 38 -13.91 20.09 9.73
N ILE A 39 -13.68 18.79 9.58
CA ILE A 39 -13.75 17.82 10.68
C ILE A 39 -12.46 17.96 11.51
N LEU A 40 -12.62 18.27 12.79
CA LEU A 40 -11.49 18.46 13.72
C LEU A 40 -10.92 17.11 14.16
N VAL A 41 -9.59 16.99 14.12
CA VAL A 41 -8.86 15.77 14.51
C VAL A 41 -8.21 15.93 15.89
N PRO A 42 -8.07 14.86 16.70
CA PRO A 42 -7.39 14.96 17.99
C PRO A 42 -5.91 15.38 17.85
N LYS A 43 -5.43 16.31 18.69
CA LYS A 43 -4.01 16.76 18.69
C LYS A 43 -3.01 15.63 18.84
N ALA A 44 -3.41 14.55 19.52
CA ALA A 44 -2.56 13.39 19.77
C ALA A 44 -2.42 12.46 18.55
N ALA A 45 -3.10 12.72 17.43
CA ALA A 45 -3.00 11.90 16.22
C ALA A 45 -1.54 11.79 15.72
N ASN A 46 -1.08 10.56 15.47
CA ASN A 46 0.23 10.24 14.90
C ASN A 46 0.22 10.30 13.37
N TRP A 47 -0.93 10.05 12.79
CA TRP A 47 -1.22 10.14 11.36
C TRP A 47 -2.71 10.40 11.19
N VAL A 48 -3.07 11.01 10.07
CA VAL A 48 -4.45 11.30 9.65
C VAL A 48 -4.57 10.92 8.18
N VAL A 49 -5.63 10.21 7.83
CA VAL A 49 -6.03 9.95 6.44
C VAL A 49 -7.34 10.67 6.22
N ARG A 50 -7.41 11.51 5.19
CA ARG A 50 -8.65 12.11 4.72
C ARG A 50 -9.07 11.40 3.44
N LEU A 51 -10.34 11.00 3.37
CA LEU A 51 -10.98 10.47 2.17
C LEU A 51 -12.15 11.37 1.79
N ASP A 52 -12.09 11.96 0.59
CA ASP A 52 -13.22 12.68 0.00
C ASP A 52 -14.19 11.68 -0.64
N ALA A 53 -15.02 11.10 0.23
CA ALA A 53 -15.91 10.00 -0.11
C ALA A 53 -16.97 10.42 -1.15
N SER A 54 -17.38 11.69 -1.11
CA SER A 54 -18.35 12.28 -2.03
C SER A 54 -17.83 12.33 -3.46
N GLN A 55 -16.59 12.80 -3.65
CA GLN A 55 -15.94 12.88 -4.95
C GLN A 55 -15.74 11.48 -5.52
N LEU A 56 -15.24 10.54 -4.69
CA LEU A 56 -15.04 9.15 -5.11
C LEU A 56 -16.35 8.50 -5.57
N ALA A 57 -17.42 8.64 -4.79
CA ALA A 57 -18.70 8.03 -5.12
C ALA A 57 -19.35 8.67 -6.35
N LYS A 58 -19.29 10.00 -6.50
CA LYS A 58 -19.79 10.70 -7.70
C LYS A 58 -19.05 10.24 -8.95
N ASP A 59 -17.73 10.27 -8.91
CA ASP A 59 -16.89 9.96 -10.07
C ASP A 59 -17.01 8.48 -10.45
N GLU A 60 -17.06 7.58 -9.47
CA GLU A 60 -17.27 6.14 -9.72
C GLU A 60 -18.69 5.84 -10.23
N THR A 61 -19.72 6.47 -9.65
CA THR A 61 -21.11 6.26 -10.11
C THR A 61 -21.28 6.76 -11.54
N TYR A 62 -20.72 7.93 -11.85
CA TYR A 62 -20.73 8.45 -13.21
C TYR A 62 -19.99 7.51 -14.17
N THR A 63 -18.78 7.07 -13.79
CA THR A 63 -17.98 6.13 -14.59
C THR A 63 -18.75 4.83 -14.83
N LEU A 64 -19.36 4.25 -13.81
CA LEU A 64 -20.10 2.99 -13.90
C LEU A 64 -21.34 3.09 -14.78
N LEU A 65 -22.13 4.15 -14.61
CA LEU A 65 -23.42 4.30 -15.29
C LEU A 65 -23.28 4.76 -16.75
N PHE A 66 -22.27 5.59 -17.05
CA PHE A 66 -22.18 6.27 -18.34
C PHE A 66 -20.98 5.85 -19.18
N GLU A 67 -19.85 5.51 -18.55
CA GLU A 67 -18.59 5.27 -19.25
C GLU A 67 -18.30 3.78 -19.46
N THR A 68 -18.15 3.01 -18.37
CA THR A 68 -17.68 1.61 -18.43
C THR A 68 -18.78 0.60 -18.67
N LYS A 69 -20.00 0.85 -18.17
CA LYS A 69 -21.17 -0.06 -18.29
C LYS A 69 -20.84 -1.51 -17.90
N ASP A 70 -20.05 -1.70 -16.84
CA ASP A 70 -19.63 -3.02 -16.37
C ASP A 70 -20.76 -3.72 -15.58
N ASP A 71 -21.64 -4.41 -16.31
CA ASP A 71 -22.77 -5.16 -15.75
C ASP A 71 -22.34 -6.21 -14.71
N SER A 72 -21.14 -6.77 -14.86
CA SER A 72 -20.62 -7.80 -13.96
C SER A 72 -20.28 -7.21 -12.60
N PHE A 73 -19.60 -6.06 -12.62
CA PHE A 73 -19.29 -5.31 -11.42
C PHE A 73 -20.56 -4.71 -10.79
N PHE A 74 -21.53 -4.26 -11.59
CA PHE A 74 -22.82 -3.80 -11.07
C PHE A 74 -23.56 -4.91 -10.30
N LYS A 75 -23.55 -6.15 -10.80
CA LYS A 75 -24.12 -7.31 -10.08
C LYS A 75 -23.37 -7.59 -8.78
N GLU A 76 -22.05 -7.48 -8.78
CA GLU A 76 -21.23 -7.67 -7.58
C GLU A 76 -21.54 -6.60 -6.52
N LEU A 77 -21.57 -5.33 -6.92
CA LEU A 77 -22.01 -4.23 -6.07
C LEU A 77 -23.42 -4.48 -5.54
N LYS A 78 -24.37 -4.88 -6.40
CA LYS A 78 -25.74 -5.20 -5.99
C LYS A 78 -25.78 -6.33 -4.96
N ASN A 79 -25.01 -7.40 -5.12
CA ASN A 79 -24.97 -8.48 -4.13
C ASN A 79 -24.42 -7.99 -2.79
N ILE A 80 -23.40 -7.13 -2.80
CA ILE A 80 -22.87 -6.49 -1.59
C ILE A 80 -23.93 -5.57 -0.97
N THR A 81 -24.69 -4.83 -1.79
CA THR A 81 -25.82 -3.99 -1.38
C THR A 81 -26.89 -4.81 -0.68
N ASP A 82 -27.37 -5.87 -1.32
CA ASP A 82 -28.53 -6.64 -0.88
C ASP A 82 -28.22 -7.32 0.46
N ASN A 83 -27.03 -7.90 0.61
CA ASN A 83 -26.54 -8.46 1.88
C ASN A 83 -26.42 -7.41 3.00
N ARG A 84 -26.19 -6.14 2.65
CA ARG A 84 -26.07 -5.03 3.62
C ARG A 84 -27.41 -4.35 3.91
N LEU A 85 -28.35 -4.35 2.96
CA LEU A 85 -29.71 -3.86 3.15
C LEU A 85 -30.45 -4.69 4.21
N GLU A 86 -30.21 -5.99 4.25
CA GLU A 86 -30.72 -6.86 5.32
C GLU A 86 -30.22 -6.38 6.70
N LYS A 87 -28.91 -6.13 6.85
CA LYS A 87 -28.36 -5.54 8.08
C LYS A 87 -28.90 -4.16 8.39
N ARG A 88 -29.18 -3.33 7.38
CA ARG A 88 -29.78 -2.00 7.58
C ARG A 88 -31.21 -2.10 8.11
N ARG A 89 -31.99 -3.06 7.62
CA ARG A 89 -33.34 -3.35 8.14
C ARG A 89 -33.26 -3.86 9.59
N GLU A 90 -32.24 -4.64 9.92
CA GLU A 90 -32.01 -5.19 11.27
C GLU A 90 -31.51 -4.12 12.27
N TYR A 91 -30.52 -3.31 11.88
CA TYR A 91 -29.78 -2.43 12.78
C TYR A 91 -30.20 -0.95 12.70
N GLY A 92 -30.85 -0.52 11.61
CA GLY A 92 -31.27 0.87 11.39
C GLY A 92 -30.18 1.74 10.74
N SER A 93 -30.57 2.89 10.21
CA SER A 93 -29.65 3.83 9.54
C SER A 93 -28.70 4.51 10.53
N LEU A 94 -27.45 4.75 10.14
CA LEU A 94 -26.49 5.52 10.95
C LEU A 94 -26.61 7.04 10.77
N ALA A 95 -27.34 7.51 9.73
CA ALA A 95 -27.45 8.93 9.39
C ALA A 95 -26.07 9.62 9.26
N ILE A 96 -25.13 8.97 8.56
CA ILE A 96 -23.81 9.53 8.29
C ILE A 96 -23.91 10.41 7.03
N ASP A 97 -23.33 11.60 7.07
CA ASP A 97 -23.24 12.46 5.88
C ASP A 97 -22.01 12.09 5.04
N PHE A 98 -22.20 11.21 4.07
CA PHE A 98 -21.15 10.80 3.15
C PHE A 98 -20.88 11.81 2.02
N SER A 99 -21.62 12.92 1.96
CA SER A 99 -21.23 14.07 1.14
C SER A 99 -20.02 14.80 1.73
N GLN A 100 -19.71 14.54 3.01
CA GLN A 100 -18.57 15.11 3.71
C GLN A 100 -17.39 14.12 3.73
N PRO A 101 -16.13 14.61 3.88
CA PRO A 101 -14.98 13.74 3.97
C PRO A 101 -15.05 12.82 5.19
N VAL A 102 -14.48 11.63 5.07
CA VAL A 102 -14.25 10.73 6.21
C VAL A 102 -12.78 10.85 6.62
N LEU A 103 -12.53 11.02 7.92
CA LEU A 103 -11.17 11.06 8.45
C LEU A 103 -10.88 9.79 9.25
N ALA A 104 -9.75 9.16 8.99
CA ALA A 104 -9.18 8.14 9.86
C ALA A 104 -7.94 8.69 10.55
N PHE A 105 -7.68 8.34 11.80
CA PHE A 105 -6.46 8.73 12.49
C PHE A 105 -5.96 7.63 13.42
N GLY A 106 -4.65 7.58 13.62
CA GLY A 106 -4.04 6.70 14.62
C GLY A 106 -3.54 7.50 15.81
N VAL A 107 -3.83 7.07 17.03
CA VAL A 107 -3.36 7.71 18.26
C VAL A 107 -2.81 6.66 19.23
N LYS A 108 -1.86 7.07 20.07
CA LYS A 108 -1.32 6.21 21.13
C LYS A 108 -1.56 6.87 22.48
N GLU A 109 -2.26 6.18 23.37
CA GLU A 109 -2.61 6.64 24.72
C GLU A 109 -2.31 5.50 25.70
N ASN A 110 -1.62 5.76 26.81
CA ASN A 110 -1.28 4.75 27.83
C ASN A 110 -0.67 3.47 27.24
N ASN A 111 0.31 3.64 26.35
CA ASN A 111 0.99 2.56 25.62
C ASN A 111 0.10 1.70 24.70
N THR A 112 -1.18 2.06 24.52
CA THR A 112 -2.14 1.38 23.66
C THR A 112 -2.35 2.17 22.38
N ASN A 113 -2.45 1.47 21.24
CA ASN A 113 -2.75 2.11 19.96
C ASN A 113 -4.26 2.09 19.70
N TYR A 114 -4.77 3.16 19.13
CA TYR A 114 -6.15 3.29 18.71
C TYR A 114 -6.21 3.79 17.28
N VAL A 115 -7.26 3.39 16.58
CA VAL A 115 -7.64 3.93 15.28
C VAL A 115 -9.03 4.54 15.44
N GLY A 116 -9.15 5.83 15.15
CA GLY A 116 -10.40 6.55 15.17
C GLY A 116 -10.87 6.88 13.75
N PHE A 117 -12.18 6.83 13.54
CA PHE A 117 -12.84 7.28 12.33
C PHE A 117 -13.82 8.39 12.67
N LEU A 118 -13.64 9.55 12.06
CA LEU A 118 -14.51 10.71 12.20
C LEU A 118 -15.36 10.88 10.96
N VAL A 119 -16.66 11.02 11.19
CA VAL A 119 -17.67 11.22 10.15
C VAL A 119 -18.60 12.35 10.59
N LYS A 120 -19.13 13.10 9.62
CA LYS A 120 -20.26 13.98 9.89
C LYS A 120 -21.52 13.14 10.01
N VAL A 121 -22.39 13.50 10.95
CA VAL A 121 -23.68 12.84 11.17
C VAL A 121 -24.81 13.84 10.96
N LEU A 122 -25.82 13.43 10.20
CA LEU A 122 -27.02 14.21 9.92
C LEU A 122 -27.94 14.26 11.14
N ASP A 123 -27.98 13.17 11.93
CA ASP A 123 -28.80 13.02 13.12
C ASP A 123 -27.99 12.32 14.22
N GLU A 124 -27.63 13.07 15.27
CA GLU A 124 -26.86 12.54 16.39
C GLU A 124 -27.63 11.47 17.18
N GLU A 125 -28.93 11.67 17.41
CA GLU A 125 -29.75 10.76 18.20
C GLU A 125 -29.89 9.41 17.48
N LEU A 126 -30.15 9.45 16.17
CA LEU A 126 -30.25 8.25 15.35
C LEU A 126 -28.91 7.51 15.29
N PHE A 127 -27.80 8.23 15.11
CA PHE A 127 -26.47 7.64 15.13
C PHE A 127 -26.20 6.96 16.47
N GLN A 128 -26.39 7.66 17.61
CA GLN A 128 -26.15 7.12 18.94
C GLN A 128 -27.00 5.90 19.25
N LYS A 129 -28.25 5.87 18.77
CA LYS A 129 -29.18 4.74 18.94
C LYS A 129 -28.74 3.50 18.16
N ASN A 130 -28.27 3.68 16.93
CA ASN A 130 -28.04 2.55 16.01
C ASN A 130 -26.58 2.08 15.97
N ILE A 131 -25.60 2.98 16.14
CA ILE A 131 -24.17 2.62 16.06
C ILE A 131 -23.76 1.46 16.97
N PRO A 132 -24.25 1.29 18.22
CA PRO A 132 -23.81 0.20 19.08
C PRO A 132 -24.03 -1.19 18.48
N LYS A 133 -25.02 -1.35 17.59
CA LYS A 133 -25.34 -2.61 16.92
C LYS A 133 -24.32 -2.99 15.84
N TYR A 134 -23.58 -2.01 15.33
CA TYR A 134 -22.55 -2.19 14.30
C TYR A 134 -21.15 -2.38 14.89
N LEU A 135 -20.95 -2.08 16.18
CA LEU A 135 -19.64 -2.13 16.81
C LEU A 135 -19.35 -3.52 17.39
N ASN A 136 -18.10 -3.94 17.28
CA ASN A 136 -17.61 -5.11 18.01
C ASN A 136 -17.13 -4.73 19.42
N SER A 137 -16.77 -5.73 20.23
CA SER A 137 -16.32 -5.54 21.62
C SER A 137 -15.02 -4.74 21.79
N SER A 138 -14.27 -4.52 20.72
CA SER A 138 -13.04 -3.71 20.73
C SER A 138 -13.25 -2.29 20.19
N GLN A 139 -14.52 -1.89 20.06
CA GLN A 139 -14.92 -0.63 19.46
C GLN A 139 -15.88 0.13 20.39
N SER A 140 -15.77 1.44 20.34
CA SER A 140 -16.73 2.34 20.98
C SER A 140 -16.94 3.57 20.11
N PHE A 141 -17.82 4.46 20.55
CA PHE A 141 -18.15 5.66 19.81
C PHE A 141 -18.33 6.87 20.72
N ALA A 142 -18.21 8.06 20.14
CA ALA A 142 -18.62 9.33 20.72
C ALA A 142 -19.28 10.19 19.65
N VAL A 143 -20.19 11.08 20.04
CA VAL A 143 -20.83 12.02 19.11
C VAL A 143 -20.88 13.39 19.77
N LYS A 144 -20.57 14.43 19.00
CA LYS A 144 -20.67 15.83 19.42
C LYS A 144 -20.67 16.75 18.21
N ASN A 145 -21.53 17.78 18.20
CA ASN A 145 -21.59 18.81 17.16
C ASN A 145 -21.63 18.22 15.74
N ASN A 146 -22.55 17.29 15.51
CA ASN A 146 -22.77 16.56 14.27
C ASN A 146 -21.52 15.81 13.78
N THR A 147 -20.62 15.45 14.69
CA THR A 147 -19.42 14.65 14.39
C THR A 147 -19.46 13.36 15.19
N GLY A 148 -19.56 12.24 14.49
CA GLY A 148 -19.43 10.90 15.06
C GLY A 148 -17.99 10.43 15.01
N LEU A 149 -17.49 9.89 16.13
CA LEU A 149 -16.22 9.20 16.25
C LEU A 149 -16.49 7.71 16.51
N ILE A 150 -15.91 6.83 15.69
CA ILE A 150 -15.81 5.40 15.96
C ILE A 150 -14.36 5.10 16.33
N LEU A 151 -14.11 4.57 17.52
CA LEU A 151 -12.77 4.29 18.04
C LEU A 151 -12.56 2.79 18.18
N SER A 152 -11.51 2.27 17.54
CA SER A 152 -11.08 0.86 17.63
C SER A 152 -9.75 0.75 18.39
N GLN A 153 -9.65 -0.20 19.30
CA GLN A 153 -8.41 -0.48 20.05
C GLN A 153 -7.54 -1.55 19.35
N LEU A 154 -6.22 -1.36 19.31
CA LEU A 154 -5.24 -2.29 18.72
C LEU A 154 -4.06 -2.59 19.69
N PRO A 155 -3.74 -3.88 19.97
CA PRO A 155 -4.51 -5.09 19.69
C PRO A 155 -5.80 -5.15 20.53
N LYS A 156 -6.72 -6.08 20.23
CA LYS A 156 -7.94 -6.28 21.04
C LYS A 156 -7.53 -6.61 22.48
N THR A 157 -7.90 -5.76 23.44
CA THR A 157 -7.68 -6.02 24.87
C THR A 157 -9.00 -5.94 25.64
N SER A 158 -8.95 -6.23 26.95
CA SER A 158 -10.10 -6.33 27.86
C SER A 158 -10.62 -4.99 28.39
N LEU A 159 -10.34 -3.85 27.74
CA LEU A 159 -10.95 -2.59 28.16
C LEU A 159 -12.47 -2.73 28.13
N SER A 160 -13.13 -2.27 29.18
CA SER A 160 -14.58 -2.23 29.19
C SER A 160 -15.08 -1.23 28.14
N ASN A 161 -16.24 -1.51 27.55
CA ASN A 161 -16.87 -0.57 26.60
C ASN A 161 -17.02 0.85 27.19
N LYS A 162 -17.21 0.96 28.51
CA LYS A 162 -17.31 2.23 29.23
C LYS A 162 -16.00 3.01 29.21
N GLU A 163 -14.86 2.35 29.44
CA GLU A 163 -13.55 2.99 29.36
C GLU A 163 -13.22 3.43 27.93
N LEU A 164 -13.48 2.57 26.93
CA LEU A 164 -13.24 2.91 25.53
C LEU A 164 -14.13 4.06 25.05
N LYS A 165 -15.37 4.14 25.56
CA LYS A 165 -16.28 5.28 25.31
C LYS A 165 -15.73 6.58 25.91
N ALA A 166 -15.27 6.56 27.15
CA ALA A 166 -14.67 7.74 27.79
C ALA A 166 -13.41 8.22 27.03
N ILE A 167 -12.61 7.30 26.48
CA ILE A 167 -11.46 7.64 25.63
C ILE A 167 -11.94 8.28 24.31
N ALA A 168 -12.97 7.74 23.66
CA ALA A 168 -13.54 8.32 22.44
C ALA A 168 -14.06 9.76 22.70
N GLU A 169 -14.81 9.97 23.78
CA GLU A 169 -15.29 11.29 24.19
C GLU A 169 -14.14 12.26 24.47
N LYS A 170 -13.08 11.80 25.16
CA LYS A 170 -11.86 12.58 25.41
C LYS A 170 -11.19 13.01 24.10
N PHE A 171 -11.08 12.13 23.11
CA PHE A 171 -10.48 12.46 21.82
C PHE A 171 -11.32 13.47 21.03
N LEU A 172 -12.64 13.28 21.00
CA LEU A 172 -13.55 14.19 20.31
C LEU A 172 -13.54 15.59 20.96
N ASN A 173 -13.47 15.67 22.29
CA ASN A 173 -13.42 16.93 23.05
C ASN A 173 -12.07 17.66 22.99
N ASN A 174 -10.96 16.96 22.79
CA ASN A 174 -9.61 17.55 22.70
C ASN A 174 -9.14 17.76 21.25
N SER A 175 -10.07 17.79 20.29
CA SER A 175 -9.79 18.10 18.90
C SER A 175 -9.52 19.61 18.75
N ASN A 176 -8.37 19.97 18.18
CA ASN A 176 -7.92 21.37 18.07
C ASN A 176 -6.79 21.46 17.04
N THR A 177 -7.05 21.04 15.81
CA THR A 177 -6.11 21.19 14.69
C THR A 177 -6.87 21.44 13.40
N GLU A 178 -6.31 22.34 12.60
CA GLU A 178 -6.84 22.85 11.33
C GLU A 178 -7.05 21.77 10.28
N SER A 179 -7.99 22.06 9.39
CA SER A 179 -8.35 21.34 8.18
C SER A 179 -7.12 20.74 7.46
N THR A 180 -7.14 19.43 7.23
CA THR A 180 -6.16 18.72 6.39
C THR A 180 -6.30 19.04 4.89
N LYS A 181 -7.17 19.99 4.52
CA LYS A 181 -7.28 20.43 3.12
C LYS A 181 -6.20 21.46 2.83
N THR A 182 -5.14 21.04 2.15
CA THR A 182 -4.33 21.95 1.32
C THR A 182 -5.29 22.67 0.38
N LYS A 183 -5.48 23.98 0.58
CA LYS A 183 -6.39 24.81 -0.20
C LYS A 183 -6.06 24.64 -1.69
N GLY A 184 -6.97 24.04 -2.46
CA GLY A 184 -6.78 23.77 -3.90
C GLY A 184 -6.33 22.35 -4.29
N SER A 185 -6.16 21.42 -3.33
CA SER A 185 -5.86 20.02 -3.68
C SER A 185 -7.07 19.33 -4.30
N LYS A 186 -6.87 18.70 -5.47
CA LYS A 186 -7.83 17.79 -6.14
C LYS A 186 -7.72 16.35 -5.61
N ALA A 187 -6.95 16.12 -4.55
CA ALA A 187 -6.75 14.80 -3.97
C ALA A 187 -8.05 14.28 -3.34
N PHE A 188 -8.46 13.10 -3.79
CA PHE A 188 -9.57 12.37 -3.17
C PHE A 188 -9.12 11.64 -1.90
N MET A 189 -7.81 11.41 -1.74
CA MET A 189 -7.23 10.89 -0.51
C MET A 189 -5.96 11.64 -0.16
N SER A 190 -5.82 12.03 1.11
CA SER A 190 -4.58 12.59 1.65
C SER A 190 -4.17 11.88 2.94
N VAL A 191 -2.87 11.80 3.19
CA VAL A 191 -2.28 11.23 4.40
C VAL A 191 -1.31 12.23 5.00
N ASP A 192 -1.60 12.66 6.22
CA ASP A 192 -0.80 13.60 6.98
C ASP A 192 -0.18 12.93 8.19
N LEU A 193 1.14 13.07 8.34
CA LEU A 193 1.87 12.77 9.57
C LEU A 193 2.20 14.10 10.22
N PRO A 194 1.46 14.53 11.25
CA PRO A 194 1.69 15.82 11.89
C PRO A 194 3.06 15.85 12.59
N ALA A 195 3.66 17.03 12.64
CA ALA A 195 4.91 17.26 13.35
C ALA A 195 4.74 16.96 14.85
N LYS A 196 5.66 16.17 15.42
CA LYS A 196 5.71 15.87 16.86
C LYS A 196 7.12 16.02 17.39
N LYS A 197 7.28 16.01 18.72
CA LYS A 197 8.61 15.96 19.37
C LYS A 197 9.41 14.79 18.76
N ASN A 198 10.48 15.11 18.04
CA ASN A 198 11.36 14.19 17.31
C ASN A 198 10.78 13.50 16.04
N LYS A 199 9.64 13.95 15.51
CA LYS A 199 9.10 13.47 14.23
C LYS A 199 8.80 14.64 13.31
N LYS A 200 9.43 14.63 12.15
CA LYS A 200 9.21 15.62 11.10
C LYS A 200 7.89 15.32 10.39
N PRO A 201 7.16 16.35 9.92
CA PRO A 201 5.91 16.13 9.24
C PRO A 201 6.12 15.42 7.90
N ALA A 202 5.08 14.73 7.43
CA ALA A 202 5.01 14.19 6.09
C ALA A 202 3.58 14.32 5.56
N HIS A 203 3.46 14.45 4.24
CA HIS A 203 2.18 14.59 3.57
C HIS A 203 2.21 13.81 2.27
N PHE A 204 1.13 13.10 1.97
CA PHE A 204 0.96 12.31 0.75
C PHE A 204 -0.45 12.53 0.21
N ASP A 205 -0.55 12.75 -1.09
CA ASP A 205 -1.80 12.97 -1.82
C ASP A 205 -1.95 11.92 -2.90
N LEU A 206 -3.18 11.44 -3.05
CA LEU A 206 -3.62 10.58 -4.14
C LEU A 206 -4.75 11.26 -4.90
N GLN A 207 -4.54 11.41 -6.20
CA GLN A 207 -5.42 12.05 -7.16
C GLN A 207 -5.78 11.03 -8.25
N HIS A 208 -6.91 11.23 -8.91
CA HIS A 208 -7.27 10.45 -10.08
C HIS A 208 -7.71 11.36 -11.22
N GLU A 209 -7.43 10.89 -12.42
CA GLU A 209 -8.01 11.31 -13.70
C GLU A 209 -8.61 10.04 -14.36
N PRO A 210 -9.40 10.15 -15.44
CA PRO A 210 -10.08 8.98 -16.02
C PRO A 210 -9.18 7.77 -16.23
N HIS A 211 -7.96 7.94 -16.74
CA HIS A 211 -7.01 6.83 -17.03
C HIS A 211 -5.68 6.96 -16.27
N GLN A 212 -5.63 7.72 -15.18
CA GLN A 212 -4.41 7.91 -14.41
C GLN A 212 -4.68 8.02 -12.90
N LEU A 213 -3.87 7.34 -12.10
CA LEU A 213 -3.73 7.64 -10.66
C LEU A 213 -2.44 8.41 -10.46
N SER A 214 -2.51 9.51 -9.73
CA SER A 214 -1.37 10.39 -9.46
C SER A 214 -1.08 10.46 -7.97
N PHE A 215 0.17 10.18 -7.61
CA PHE A 215 0.68 10.17 -6.25
C PHE A 215 1.63 11.35 -6.10
N SER A 216 1.49 12.11 -5.02
CA SER A 216 2.47 13.13 -4.68
C SER A 216 2.67 13.20 -3.18
N GLY A 217 3.79 13.75 -2.75
CA GLY A 217 4.03 13.88 -1.32
C GLY A 217 5.39 14.43 -0.99
N HIS A 218 5.60 14.64 0.30
CA HIS A 218 6.89 15.03 0.83
C HIS A 218 7.06 14.53 2.26
N PHE A 219 8.31 14.27 2.62
CA PHE A 219 8.72 14.01 3.99
C PHE A 219 10.15 14.50 4.18
N THR A 220 10.60 14.60 5.43
CA THR A 220 11.98 15.01 5.70
C THR A 220 12.79 13.83 6.22
N ALA A 221 13.88 13.53 5.52
CA ALA A 221 14.86 12.51 5.91
C ALA A 221 15.71 12.96 7.09
N GLU A 222 16.33 11.99 7.77
CA GLU A 222 17.29 12.25 8.86
C GLU A 222 18.65 12.72 8.31
N LYS A 223 19.08 12.15 7.18
CA LYS A 223 20.36 12.44 6.52
C LYS A 223 20.18 12.67 5.01
N ASN A 224 21.19 13.28 4.39
CA ASN A 224 21.30 13.31 2.93
C ASN A 224 21.66 11.90 2.45
N LEU A 225 20.78 11.30 1.67
CA LEU A 225 20.97 9.99 1.08
C LEU A 225 21.66 10.16 -0.29
N LYS A 226 22.49 9.20 -0.64
CA LYS A 226 23.15 9.16 -1.95
C LYS A 226 22.33 8.24 -2.86
N PRO A 227 21.93 8.70 -4.06
CA PRO A 227 21.35 7.83 -5.08
C PRO A 227 22.27 6.66 -5.43
N ALA A 228 21.69 5.61 -6.02
CA ALA A 228 22.43 4.48 -6.55
C ALA A 228 23.45 4.92 -7.63
N ASN A 229 24.61 4.27 -7.64
CA ASN A 229 25.67 4.47 -8.63
C ASN A 229 25.41 3.72 -9.93
N TYR A 230 24.66 2.63 -9.86
CA TYR A 230 24.32 1.80 -11.01
C TYR A 230 22.81 1.65 -11.19
N SER A 231 22.41 1.34 -12.42
CA SER A 231 21.03 1.02 -12.78
C SER A 231 21.00 -0.17 -13.74
N LEU A 232 19.79 -0.58 -14.13
CA LEU A 232 19.55 -1.69 -15.04
C LEU A 232 18.74 -1.20 -16.25
N LYS A 233 19.13 -1.61 -17.46
CA LYS A 233 18.26 -1.53 -18.64
C LYS A 233 17.11 -2.49 -18.41
N SER A 234 15.90 -1.95 -18.28
CA SER A 234 14.71 -2.76 -18.01
C SER A 234 13.60 -2.40 -18.99
N ASN A 235 13.00 -3.44 -19.56
CA ASN A 235 11.71 -3.38 -20.27
C ASN A 235 10.56 -3.93 -19.40
N ALA A 236 10.86 -4.33 -18.16
CA ALA A 236 9.94 -4.97 -17.23
C ALA A 236 9.62 -4.01 -16.07
N LEU A 237 9.64 -4.47 -14.83
CA LEU A 237 9.45 -3.62 -13.65
C LEU A 237 10.79 -3.30 -13.00
N LEU A 238 11.26 -2.07 -13.14
CA LEU A 238 12.43 -1.58 -12.44
C LEU A 238 12.03 -0.96 -11.11
N ILE A 239 12.65 -1.41 -10.02
CA ILE A 239 12.55 -0.84 -8.67
C ILE A 239 13.97 -0.51 -8.22
N SER A 240 14.25 0.76 -7.94
CA SER A 240 15.51 1.22 -7.37
C SER A 240 15.23 2.04 -6.12
N THR A 241 15.99 1.81 -5.05
CA THR A 241 15.85 2.55 -3.80
C THR A 241 17.18 2.68 -3.06
N SER A 242 17.48 3.89 -2.62
CA SER A 242 18.53 4.24 -1.65
C SER A 242 17.95 4.52 -0.26
N ILE A 243 16.62 4.38 -0.12
CA ILE A 243 15.93 4.47 1.17
C ILE A 243 15.80 3.05 1.70
N ILE A 244 16.80 2.61 2.46
CA ILE A 244 16.89 1.26 3.00
C ILE A 244 16.30 1.25 4.42
N PRO A 245 15.18 0.55 4.66
CA PRO A 245 14.68 0.33 6.02
C PRO A 245 15.69 -0.50 6.82
N LYS A 246 15.91 -0.17 8.10
CA LYS A 246 16.86 -0.89 8.97
C LYS A 246 16.63 -2.41 9.01
N GLY A 247 15.38 -2.87 8.84
CA GLY A 247 15.04 -4.29 8.82
C GLY A 247 15.17 -4.99 7.46
N LEU A 248 15.55 -4.29 6.38
CA LEU A 248 15.66 -4.88 5.05
C LEU A 248 16.87 -5.81 4.95
N SER A 249 18.04 -5.37 5.42
CA SER A 249 19.27 -6.20 5.46
C SER A 249 19.05 -7.48 6.28
N ASP A 250 18.45 -7.34 7.48
CA ASP A 250 18.04 -8.49 8.30
C ASP A 250 17.06 -9.43 7.57
N SER A 251 16.13 -8.85 6.80
CA SER A 251 15.17 -9.64 6.04
C SER A 251 15.83 -10.37 4.88
N LEU A 252 16.78 -9.74 4.18
CA LEU A 252 17.55 -10.37 3.11
C LEU A 252 18.39 -11.52 3.65
N ASN A 253 19.12 -11.30 4.73
CA ASN A 253 19.91 -12.35 5.41
C ASN A 253 19.04 -13.53 5.89
N LYS A 254 17.77 -13.28 6.24
CA LYS A 254 16.82 -14.34 6.63
C LYS A 254 16.14 -15.05 5.45
N LEU A 255 15.99 -14.38 4.31
CA LEU A 255 15.21 -14.89 3.18
C LEU A 255 16.07 -15.46 2.05
N LEU A 256 17.32 -14.99 1.95
CA LEU A 256 18.34 -15.47 1.05
C LEU A 256 19.55 -15.90 1.89
N PRO A 257 19.43 -16.95 2.72
CA PRO A 257 20.59 -17.51 3.41
C PRO A 257 21.52 -18.12 2.37
N ILE A 258 22.52 -17.35 1.93
CA ILE A 258 23.58 -17.84 1.06
C ILE A 258 24.60 -18.53 1.95
N GLY A 259 24.30 -19.77 2.34
CA GLY A 259 25.06 -20.52 3.34
C GLY A 259 25.25 -19.72 4.63
N ASN A 260 26.50 -19.41 4.95
CA ASN A 260 26.87 -18.64 6.14
C ASN A 260 27.18 -17.16 5.85
N TYR A 261 27.02 -16.69 4.61
CA TYR A 261 27.31 -15.30 4.26
C TYR A 261 26.26 -14.35 4.81
N GLN A 262 26.72 -13.26 5.41
CA GLN A 262 25.88 -12.18 5.88
C GLN A 262 26.10 -10.96 4.99
N PHE A 263 25.04 -10.53 4.31
CA PHE A 263 25.08 -9.29 3.56
C PHE A 263 25.38 -8.12 4.50
N PRO A 264 26.34 -7.25 4.14
CA PRO A 264 26.56 -6.00 4.84
C PRO A 264 25.34 -5.09 4.82
N GLU A 265 25.42 -3.98 5.56
CA GLU A 265 24.40 -2.95 5.50
C GLU A 265 24.28 -2.41 4.08
N LEU A 266 23.06 -2.48 3.53
CA LEU A 266 22.77 -1.98 2.19
C LEU A 266 22.65 -0.46 2.20
N ARG A 267 23.28 0.15 1.21
CA ARG A 267 23.13 1.57 0.85
C ARG A 267 22.05 1.77 -0.20
N ALA A 268 22.01 0.92 -1.22
CA ALA A 268 21.01 0.98 -2.28
C ALA A 268 20.74 -0.40 -2.88
N VAL A 269 19.55 -0.55 -3.46
CA VAL A 269 19.12 -1.76 -4.16
C VAL A 269 18.45 -1.35 -5.46
N THR A 270 18.85 -1.98 -6.57
CA THR A 270 18.16 -1.86 -7.86
C THR A 270 17.77 -3.24 -8.34
N ILE A 271 16.51 -3.45 -8.67
CA ILE A 271 15.94 -4.72 -9.12
C ILE A 271 15.18 -4.47 -10.42
N ASP A 272 15.47 -5.27 -11.44
CA ASP A 272 14.62 -5.47 -12.60
C ASP A 272 13.89 -6.81 -12.44
N TYR A 273 12.59 -6.74 -12.20
CA TYR A 273 11.74 -7.91 -11.95
C TYR A 273 10.98 -8.31 -13.21
N GLN A 274 11.25 -9.52 -13.71
CA GLN A 274 10.71 -10.03 -14.97
C GLN A 274 9.67 -11.15 -14.80
N GLY A 275 9.50 -11.67 -13.58
CA GLY A 275 8.48 -12.67 -13.25
C GLY A 275 9.04 -13.79 -12.38
N VAL A 276 8.32 -14.91 -12.34
CA VAL A 276 8.73 -16.14 -11.66
C VAL A 276 8.59 -17.35 -12.57
N ILE A 277 9.51 -18.30 -12.45
CA ILE A 277 9.50 -19.58 -13.14
C ILE A 277 9.20 -20.67 -12.11
N VAL A 278 8.29 -21.58 -12.44
CA VAL A 278 7.93 -22.73 -11.62
C VAL A 278 8.42 -24.00 -12.30
N GLU A 279 9.40 -24.63 -11.68
CA GLU A 279 10.06 -25.83 -12.20
C GLU A 279 9.79 -27.04 -11.31
N LYS A 280 9.77 -28.22 -11.93
CA LYS A 280 9.71 -29.49 -11.20
C LYS A 280 11.13 -30.04 -11.04
N VAL A 281 11.62 -30.10 -9.80
CA VAL A 281 12.98 -30.58 -9.48
C VAL A 281 12.88 -31.72 -8.47
N LYS A 282 13.44 -32.89 -8.80
CA LYS A 282 13.55 -34.07 -7.91
C LYS A 282 12.24 -34.42 -7.16
N GLY A 283 11.09 -34.30 -7.83
CA GLY A 283 9.77 -34.61 -7.26
C GLY A 283 9.07 -33.46 -6.53
N GLY A 284 9.73 -32.32 -6.32
CA GLY A 284 9.14 -31.10 -5.76
C GLY A 284 8.93 -30.00 -6.81
N MET A 285 8.29 -28.90 -6.39
CA MET A 285 8.18 -27.67 -7.18
C MET A 285 9.12 -26.61 -6.62
N LEU A 286 9.89 -25.98 -7.48
CA LEU A 286 10.79 -24.87 -7.17
C LEU A 286 10.28 -23.61 -7.85
N ILE A 287 10.16 -22.52 -7.10
CA ILE A 287 9.72 -21.22 -7.61
C ILE A 287 10.93 -20.29 -7.65
N LEU A 288 11.34 -19.88 -8.84
CA LEU A 288 12.57 -19.12 -9.07
C LEU A 288 12.24 -17.73 -9.63
N PRO A 289 12.76 -16.65 -9.04
CA PRO A 289 12.52 -15.31 -9.53
C PRO A 289 13.38 -15.01 -10.77
N LYS A 290 12.77 -14.59 -11.87
CA LYS A 290 13.49 -14.08 -13.04
C LYS A 290 13.82 -12.60 -12.79
N ILE A 291 15.03 -12.35 -12.30
CA ILE A 291 15.44 -11.03 -11.82
C ILE A 291 16.87 -10.69 -12.22
N ASN A 292 17.13 -9.40 -12.36
CA ASN A 292 18.45 -8.82 -12.27
C ASN A 292 18.46 -7.88 -11.07
N ALA A 293 19.46 -8.00 -10.19
CA ALA A 293 19.55 -7.22 -8.97
C ALA A 293 20.96 -6.65 -8.79
N ILE A 294 21.04 -5.41 -8.35
CA ILE A 294 22.26 -4.74 -7.92
C ILE A 294 22.10 -4.40 -6.44
N PHE A 295 23.08 -4.80 -5.65
CA PHE A 295 23.17 -4.49 -4.23
C PHE A 295 24.39 -3.61 -4.02
N GLU A 296 24.17 -2.39 -3.54
CA GLU A 296 25.23 -1.48 -3.10
C GLU A 296 25.29 -1.49 -1.57
N THR A 297 26.47 -1.69 -1.02
CA THR A 297 26.70 -1.80 0.43
C THR A 297 27.47 -0.60 0.98
N GLU A 298 27.38 -0.39 2.29
CA GLU A 298 28.17 0.63 2.99
C GLU A 298 29.62 0.19 3.23
N THR A 299 29.87 -1.13 3.33
CA THR A 299 31.22 -1.71 3.46
C THR A 299 31.59 -2.55 2.23
N PRO A 300 32.88 -2.74 1.95
CA PRO A 300 33.32 -3.58 0.84
C PRO A 300 32.78 -5.01 0.91
N VAL A 301 32.50 -5.60 -0.26
CA VAL A 301 32.09 -7.01 -0.42
C VAL A 301 33.24 -7.79 -1.05
N LEU A 302 33.69 -8.83 -0.35
CA LEU A 302 34.69 -9.75 -0.88
C LEU A 302 33.98 -10.89 -1.62
N MET A 303 34.09 -10.90 -2.95
CA MET A 303 33.45 -11.92 -3.79
C MET A 303 33.82 -13.34 -3.42
N LYS A 304 35.07 -13.55 -3.00
CA LYS A 304 35.54 -14.85 -2.54
C LYS A 304 34.72 -15.36 -1.34
N GLU A 305 34.45 -14.51 -0.36
CA GLU A 305 33.67 -14.89 0.82
C GLU A 305 32.21 -15.19 0.45
N LEU A 306 31.63 -14.40 -0.46
CA LEU A 306 30.29 -14.64 -0.99
C LEU A 306 30.24 -15.99 -1.73
N PHE A 307 31.20 -16.26 -2.63
CA PHE A 307 31.21 -17.50 -3.40
C PHE A 307 31.54 -18.74 -2.56
N ASP A 308 32.49 -18.66 -1.64
CA ASP A 308 32.84 -19.74 -0.72
C ASP A 308 31.66 -20.14 0.17
N SER A 309 30.70 -19.23 0.41
CA SER A 309 29.49 -19.51 1.19
C SER A 309 28.38 -20.23 0.42
N ILE A 310 28.41 -20.21 -0.91
CA ILE A 310 27.40 -20.86 -1.74
C ILE A 310 27.62 -22.38 -1.68
N PRO A 311 26.57 -23.21 -1.49
CA PRO A 311 26.71 -24.66 -1.58
C PRO A 311 27.27 -25.12 -2.93
N GLU A 312 28.21 -26.06 -2.91
CA GLU A 312 28.88 -26.58 -4.13
C GLU A 312 27.90 -27.14 -5.17
N ASP A 313 26.77 -27.72 -4.74
CA ASP A 313 25.74 -28.24 -5.64
C ASP A 313 24.95 -27.16 -6.39
N LEU A 314 25.08 -25.91 -5.97
CA LEU A 314 24.50 -24.74 -6.63
C LEU A 314 25.52 -23.96 -7.47
N LYS A 315 26.82 -24.24 -7.35
CA LYS A 315 27.86 -23.59 -8.16
C LYS A 315 27.91 -24.26 -9.53
N TYR A 316 27.81 -23.46 -10.58
CA TYR A 316 28.03 -23.92 -11.96
C TYR A 316 29.45 -23.65 -12.41
N ASP A 317 29.97 -22.46 -12.08
CA ASP A 317 31.35 -22.03 -12.27
C ASP A 317 31.71 -20.94 -11.23
N ASP A 318 32.88 -20.31 -11.38
CA ASP A 318 33.42 -19.33 -10.44
C ASP A 318 32.56 -18.06 -10.28
N HIS A 319 31.63 -17.80 -11.21
CA HIS A 319 30.79 -16.61 -11.24
C HIS A 319 29.30 -16.91 -11.43
N THR A 320 28.90 -18.18 -11.48
CA THR A 320 27.54 -18.58 -11.82
C THR A 320 26.95 -19.53 -10.80
N ILE A 321 25.75 -19.18 -10.33
CA ILE A 321 24.91 -20.03 -9.50
C ILE A 321 23.83 -20.65 -10.37
N GLN A 322 23.67 -21.97 -10.33
CA GLN A 322 22.58 -22.67 -10.99
C GLN A 322 21.52 -23.12 -9.98
N LEU A 323 20.29 -22.64 -10.17
CA LEU A 323 19.11 -23.08 -9.44
C LEU A 323 18.14 -23.70 -10.45
N GLY A 324 17.95 -25.03 -10.39
CA GLY A 324 17.17 -25.72 -11.42
C GLY A 324 17.80 -25.56 -12.80
N TYR A 325 17.07 -25.03 -13.78
CA TYR A 325 17.60 -24.68 -15.09
C TYR A 325 18.06 -23.21 -15.21
N MET A 326 17.81 -22.39 -14.20
CA MET A 326 18.17 -20.98 -14.21
C MET A 326 19.62 -20.78 -13.76
N LYS A 327 20.35 -20.00 -14.55
CA LYS A 327 21.71 -19.56 -14.24
C LYS A 327 21.68 -18.10 -13.82
N TYR A 328 22.22 -17.80 -12.65
CA TYR A 328 22.41 -16.45 -12.13
C TYR A 328 23.89 -16.16 -12.11
N GLU A 329 24.30 -15.12 -12.82
CA GLU A 329 25.64 -14.59 -12.74
C GLU A 329 25.76 -13.66 -11.53
N VAL A 330 26.89 -13.77 -10.84
CA VAL A 330 27.26 -12.93 -9.71
C VAL A 330 28.53 -12.18 -10.10
N VAL A 331 28.40 -10.87 -10.31
CA VAL A 331 29.47 -10.03 -10.84
C VAL A 331 29.75 -8.89 -9.88
N GLN A 332 31.02 -8.67 -9.53
CA GLN A 332 31.43 -7.49 -8.78
C GLN A 332 31.56 -6.30 -9.73
N LEU A 333 30.79 -5.24 -9.49
CA LEU A 333 30.83 -4.02 -10.28
C LEU A 333 31.88 -3.04 -9.74
N ASP A 334 32.04 -2.98 -8.42
CA ASP A 334 33.13 -2.34 -7.69
C ASP A 334 33.25 -2.92 -6.26
N ASP A 335 34.18 -2.42 -5.46
CA ASP A 335 34.42 -2.90 -4.10
C ASP A 335 33.17 -2.93 -3.21
N HIS A 336 32.15 -2.11 -3.48
CA HIS A 336 30.93 -1.96 -2.68
C HIS A 336 29.66 -2.37 -3.42
N THR A 337 29.78 -2.94 -4.61
CA THR A 337 28.62 -3.18 -5.48
C THR A 337 28.71 -4.53 -6.14
N ILE A 338 27.67 -5.33 -5.95
CA ILE A 338 27.52 -6.63 -6.62
C ILE A 338 26.25 -6.66 -7.46
N PHE A 339 26.34 -7.36 -8.57
CA PHE A 339 25.22 -7.74 -9.43
C PHE A 339 24.92 -9.23 -9.20
N ILE A 340 23.63 -9.57 -9.12
CA ILE A 340 23.13 -10.95 -9.12
C ILE A 340 21.96 -11.01 -10.10
N GLY A 341 22.07 -11.76 -11.19
CA GLY A 341 21.01 -11.78 -12.18
C GLY A 341 21.25 -12.70 -13.36
N ILE A 342 20.31 -12.70 -14.30
CA ILE A 342 20.31 -13.55 -15.49
C ILE A 342 20.92 -12.87 -16.72
N ASP A 343 21.15 -11.55 -16.65
CA ASP A 343 21.70 -10.76 -17.75
C ASP A 343 22.61 -9.64 -17.21
N PRO A 344 23.93 -9.87 -17.08
CA PRO A 344 24.89 -8.85 -16.61
C PRO A 344 24.99 -7.66 -17.58
N SER A 345 24.66 -7.84 -18.86
CA SER A 345 24.77 -6.80 -19.89
C SER A 345 23.73 -5.69 -19.73
N SER A 346 22.72 -5.94 -18.89
CA SER A 346 21.71 -4.97 -18.49
C SER A 346 22.26 -3.87 -17.57
N VAL A 347 23.42 -4.07 -16.93
CA VAL A 347 24.01 -3.09 -16.00
C VAL A 347 24.41 -1.79 -16.72
N ILE A 348 24.01 -0.66 -16.16
CA ILE A 348 24.40 0.68 -16.61
C ILE A 348 25.09 1.42 -15.48
N ARG A 349 26.28 1.97 -15.74
CA ARG A 349 26.94 2.90 -14.83
C ARG A 349 26.36 4.29 -15.03
N GLN A 350 25.29 4.59 -14.31
CA GLN A 350 24.66 5.90 -14.31
C GLN A 350 24.28 6.25 -12.87
N LYS A 351 24.93 7.29 -12.33
CA LYS A 351 24.54 7.85 -11.05
C LYS A 351 23.12 8.36 -11.17
N GLN A 352 22.20 7.73 -10.47
CA GLN A 352 20.82 8.17 -10.45
C GLN A 352 20.74 9.55 -9.78
N THR A 353 19.75 10.34 -10.16
CA THR A 353 19.41 11.59 -9.47
C THR A 353 18.38 11.35 -8.37
N ASP A 354 17.56 10.33 -8.54
CA ASP A 354 16.47 9.98 -7.65
C ASP A 354 16.92 8.97 -6.60
N LEU A 355 16.40 9.12 -5.39
CA LEU A 355 16.59 8.17 -4.29
C LEU A 355 15.72 6.93 -4.43
N VAL A 356 14.57 7.05 -5.09
CA VAL A 356 13.68 5.93 -5.38
C VAL A 356 13.21 6.10 -6.82
N THR A 357 13.21 5.01 -7.57
CA THR A 357 12.59 4.93 -8.89
C THR A 357 11.80 3.63 -8.97
N ILE A 358 10.52 3.70 -9.29
CA ILE A 358 9.74 2.54 -9.73
C ILE A 358 9.22 2.87 -11.12
N LYS A 359 9.60 2.10 -12.14
CA LYS A 359 9.14 2.35 -13.50
C LYS A 359 8.91 1.07 -14.30
N GLY A 360 8.00 1.15 -15.26
CA GLY A 360 7.73 0.07 -16.21
C GLY A 360 6.35 -0.55 -16.00
N SER A 361 6.19 -1.82 -16.34
CA SER A 361 4.88 -2.49 -16.28
C SER A 361 4.72 -3.33 -15.02
N PHE A 362 3.52 -3.37 -14.44
CA PHE A 362 3.21 -4.29 -13.34
C PHE A 362 2.98 -5.73 -13.79
N LYS A 363 2.80 -5.99 -15.09
CA LYS A 363 2.53 -7.33 -15.63
C LYS A 363 3.46 -8.42 -15.06
N PRO A 364 4.80 -8.21 -15.01
CA PRO A 364 5.74 -9.20 -14.49
C PRO A 364 5.40 -9.71 -13.09
N LEU A 365 4.83 -8.89 -12.20
CA LEU A 365 4.50 -9.26 -10.81
C LEU A 365 3.62 -10.52 -10.69
N LEU A 366 2.86 -10.83 -11.74
CA LEU A 366 1.93 -11.96 -11.79
C LEU A 366 2.23 -12.90 -12.97
N VAL A 367 3.37 -12.71 -13.64
CA VAL A 367 3.85 -13.65 -14.66
C VAL A 367 4.46 -14.85 -13.94
N ILE A 368 3.78 -15.99 -14.09
CA ILE A 368 4.25 -17.30 -13.66
C ILE A 368 4.51 -18.12 -14.92
N GLU A 369 5.78 -18.32 -15.25
CA GLU A 369 6.22 -19.21 -16.32
C GLU A 369 6.26 -20.65 -15.76
N GLY A 370 5.55 -21.59 -16.37
CA GLY A 370 5.51 -22.97 -15.86
C GLY A 370 4.39 -23.80 -16.47
N ASN A 371 4.06 -24.92 -15.80
CA ASN A 371 2.97 -25.81 -16.24
C ASN A 371 1.63 -25.06 -16.23
N ARG A 372 0.87 -25.14 -17.34
CA ARG A 372 -0.46 -24.53 -17.53
C ARG A 372 -1.44 -24.83 -16.39
N LEU A 373 -1.33 -26.00 -15.75
CA LEU A 373 -2.19 -26.37 -14.62
C LEU A 373 -1.93 -25.49 -13.39
N ILE A 374 -0.66 -25.17 -13.11
CA ILE A 374 -0.26 -24.34 -11.97
C ILE A 374 -0.68 -22.90 -12.20
N THR A 375 -0.46 -22.38 -13.41
CA THR A 375 -0.90 -21.02 -13.76
C THR A 375 -2.41 -20.88 -13.68
N ALA A 376 -3.16 -21.89 -14.16
CA ALA A 376 -4.62 -21.92 -14.05
C ALA A 376 -5.08 -21.99 -12.58
N PHE A 377 -4.41 -22.78 -11.73
CA PHE A 377 -4.74 -22.85 -10.30
C PHE A 377 -4.55 -21.50 -9.60
N MET A 378 -3.44 -20.81 -9.86
CA MET A 378 -3.17 -19.49 -9.27
C MET A 378 -4.18 -18.44 -9.72
N ASP A 379 -4.67 -18.52 -10.97
CA ASP A 379 -5.68 -17.59 -11.50
C ASP A 379 -7.06 -17.73 -10.82
N VAL A 380 -7.36 -18.90 -10.23
CA VAL A 380 -8.62 -19.14 -9.50
C VAL A 380 -8.61 -18.53 -8.10
N ILE A 381 -7.44 -18.22 -7.53
CA ILE A 381 -7.35 -17.55 -6.23
C ILE A 381 -7.86 -16.11 -6.40
N PRO A 382 -8.95 -15.70 -5.72
CA PRO A 382 -9.62 -14.43 -5.99
C PRO A 382 -8.69 -13.21 -5.94
N GLY A 383 -7.82 -13.14 -4.93
CA GLY A 383 -6.86 -12.05 -4.78
C GLY A 383 -5.81 -11.98 -5.91
N VAL A 384 -5.41 -13.13 -6.45
CA VAL A 384 -4.46 -13.20 -7.58
C VAL A 384 -5.17 -12.80 -8.87
N GLY A 385 -6.37 -13.33 -9.11
CA GLY A 385 -7.19 -12.96 -10.27
C GLY A 385 -7.51 -11.46 -10.32
N ALA A 386 -7.89 -10.87 -9.19
CA ALA A 386 -8.15 -9.43 -9.08
C ALA A 386 -6.89 -8.59 -9.33
N ALA A 387 -5.76 -8.97 -8.71
CA ALA A 387 -4.48 -8.31 -8.97
C ALA A 387 -4.11 -8.42 -10.46
N LYS A 388 -4.34 -9.58 -11.11
CA LYS A 388 -4.04 -9.80 -12.53
C LYS A 388 -4.89 -8.94 -13.44
N LYS A 389 -6.17 -8.76 -13.14
CA LYS A 389 -7.05 -7.83 -13.86
C LYS A 389 -6.52 -6.40 -13.75
N PHE A 390 -6.22 -5.95 -12.52
CA PHE A 390 -5.67 -4.61 -12.28
C PHE A 390 -4.34 -4.38 -13.01
N THR A 391 -3.38 -5.29 -12.91
CA THR A 391 -2.07 -5.13 -13.58
C THR A 391 -2.16 -5.26 -15.11
N ASN A 392 -3.18 -5.95 -15.63
CA ASN A 392 -3.45 -6.00 -17.07
C ASN A 392 -4.12 -4.72 -17.58
N ALA A 393 -4.93 -4.05 -16.76
CA ALA A 393 -5.53 -2.76 -17.06
C ALA A 393 -4.50 -1.61 -16.94
N ALA A 394 -3.58 -1.70 -15.98
CA ALA A 394 -2.46 -0.79 -15.86
C ALA A 394 -1.47 -0.96 -17.02
N LYS A 395 -1.17 0.14 -17.71
CA LYS A 395 -0.19 0.21 -18.79
C LYS A 395 1.22 0.27 -18.21
N ASP A 396 1.46 1.25 -17.36
CA ASP A 396 2.76 1.51 -16.75
C ASP A 396 2.62 2.25 -15.40
N ILE A 397 3.68 2.13 -14.60
CA ILE A 397 3.92 2.94 -13.41
C ILE A 397 5.16 3.80 -13.64
N HIS A 398 5.13 5.01 -13.10
CA HIS A 398 6.30 5.83 -12.91
C HIS A 398 6.25 6.44 -11.51
N PHE A 399 7.24 6.22 -10.67
CA PHE A 399 7.33 6.81 -9.34
C PHE A 399 8.77 7.20 -9.08
N THR A 400 8.97 8.41 -8.59
CA THR A 400 10.29 8.93 -8.23
C THR A 400 10.26 9.62 -6.87
N ALA A 401 11.37 9.48 -6.14
CA ALA A 401 11.66 10.24 -4.94
C ALA A 401 12.96 11.02 -5.15
N SER A 402 12.91 12.34 -5.03
CA SER A 402 14.09 13.19 -5.15
C SER A 402 14.33 13.94 -3.85
N GLN A 403 15.59 14.26 -3.55
CA GLN A 403 15.97 14.93 -2.31
C GLN A 403 16.69 16.25 -2.57
N LYS A 404 16.25 17.30 -1.87
CA LYS A 404 16.91 18.61 -1.83
C LYS A 404 17.18 18.98 -0.37
N GLY A 405 18.45 18.91 0.05
CA GLY A 405 18.80 18.96 1.47
C GLY A 405 18.17 17.78 2.21
N THR A 406 17.48 18.01 3.32
CA THR A 406 16.79 16.92 4.04
C THR A 406 15.37 16.65 3.54
N ASN A 407 14.81 17.49 2.68
CA ASN A 407 13.45 17.33 2.18
C ASN A 407 13.43 16.37 1.00
N VAL A 408 12.59 15.34 1.10
CA VAL A 408 12.31 14.38 0.05
C VAL A 408 10.95 14.69 -0.54
N SER A 409 10.89 14.79 -1.87
CA SER A 409 9.67 14.98 -2.64
C SER A 409 9.39 13.74 -3.46
N LEU A 410 8.12 13.31 -3.42
CA LEU A 410 7.62 12.11 -4.06
C LEU A 410 6.65 12.52 -5.17
N LYS A 411 6.78 11.88 -6.32
CA LYS A 411 5.84 12.01 -7.42
C LYS A 411 5.70 10.66 -8.09
N GLY A 412 4.48 10.31 -8.49
CA GLY A 412 4.30 9.16 -9.33
C GLY A 412 2.94 9.13 -10.01
N THR A 413 2.85 8.28 -11.01
CA THR A 413 1.65 8.02 -11.77
C THR A 413 1.53 6.51 -12.03
N ILE A 414 0.28 6.03 -12.08
CA ILE A 414 -0.06 4.76 -12.70
C ILE A 414 -0.98 5.10 -13.86
N ASN A 415 -0.53 4.80 -15.06
CA ASN A 415 -1.29 5.01 -16.28
C ASN A 415 -2.06 3.73 -16.61
N PHE A 416 -3.33 3.88 -16.94
CA PHE A 416 -4.21 2.80 -17.37
C PHE A 416 -4.37 2.84 -18.89
N LYS A 417 -4.84 1.74 -19.47
CA LYS A 417 -5.23 1.71 -20.89
C LYS A 417 -6.46 2.59 -21.13
N ASP A 418 -6.65 3.00 -22.37
CA ASP A 418 -7.74 3.91 -22.77
C ASP A 418 -9.14 3.32 -22.52
N ASP A 419 -9.27 1.99 -22.48
CA ASP A 419 -10.51 1.28 -22.16
C ASP A 419 -10.69 1.02 -20.65
N ALA A 420 -9.72 1.41 -19.81
CA ALA A 420 -9.70 1.14 -18.38
C ALA A 420 -9.70 2.43 -17.57
N TYR A 421 -10.77 2.65 -16.80
CA TYR A 421 -10.87 3.80 -15.91
C TYR A 421 -10.13 3.53 -14.61
N ALA A 422 -9.22 4.43 -14.24
CA ALA A 422 -8.27 4.26 -13.15
C ALA A 422 -8.95 4.06 -11.79
N LEU A 423 -9.96 4.89 -11.48
CA LEU A 423 -10.71 4.77 -10.24
C LEU A 423 -11.53 3.46 -10.22
N HIS A 424 -12.17 3.13 -11.33
CA HIS A 424 -12.99 1.92 -11.46
C HIS A 424 -12.17 0.63 -11.27
N GLU A 425 -11.00 0.54 -11.90
CA GLU A 425 -10.10 -0.62 -11.74
C GLU A 425 -9.53 -0.70 -10.31
N LEU A 426 -9.27 0.45 -9.68
CA LEU A 426 -8.91 0.49 -8.27
C LEU A 426 -10.06 -0.05 -7.43
N VAL A 427 -11.30 0.43 -7.60
CA VAL A 427 -12.47 -0.04 -6.84
C VAL A 427 -12.72 -1.54 -7.04
N LYS A 428 -12.58 -2.08 -8.26
CA LYS A 428 -12.66 -3.54 -8.50
C LYS A 428 -11.64 -4.33 -7.69
N LEU A 429 -10.37 -3.92 -7.75
CA LEU A 429 -9.30 -4.56 -6.98
C LEU A 429 -9.63 -4.54 -5.48
N LEU A 430 -10.09 -3.39 -5.01
CA LEU A 430 -10.46 -3.13 -3.63
C LEU A 430 -11.63 -4.01 -3.14
N VAL A 431 -12.70 -4.11 -3.93
CA VAL A 431 -13.86 -4.96 -3.63
C VAL A 431 -13.46 -6.43 -3.61
N ALA A 432 -12.70 -6.89 -4.61
CA ALA A 432 -12.28 -8.28 -4.71
C ALA A 432 -11.35 -8.70 -3.56
N LEU A 433 -10.51 -7.80 -3.04
CA LEU A 433 -9.71 -8.06 -1.85
C LEU A 433 -10.54 -8.04 -0.55
N GLY A 434 -11.59 -7.22 -0.49
CA GLY A 434 -12.52 -7.11 0.63
C GLY A 434 -13.45 -8.30 0.81
N ALA A 435 -13.82 -8.98 -0.29
CA ALA A 435 -14.68 -10.16 -0.29
C ALA A 435 -14.00 -11.45 0.20
N VAL A 436 -12.69 -11.41 0.51
CA VAL A 436 -11.89 -12.57 0.99
C VAL A 436 -11.90 -12.68 2.54
N GLN A 437 -12.74 -11.90 3.22
CA GLN A 437 -13.01 -12.01 4.66
C GLN A 437 -14.37 -12.67 4.90
#